data_AF-A0A482WG79-F1
#
_entry.id   AF-A0A482WG79-F1
#
_cell.length_a   1.000
_cell.length_b   1.000
_cell.length_c   1.000
_cell.angle_alpha   90.00
_cell.angle_beta   90.00
_cell.angle_gamma   90.00
#
_symmetry.space_group_name_H-M   'P 1'
#
loop_
_entity.id
_entity.type
_entity.pdbx_description
1 polymer ?
#
loop_
_entity_poly.entity_id
_entity_poly.type
_entity_poly.pdbx_seq_one_letter_code
_entity_poly.pdbx_strand_id
1 'polypeptide(L)' 'MERICNEKYIPSPTDVLRARVRTNGIIETHFKMNDVVISMFDVGGQRSQRRKWIYCFDDVRAVLFVVSLSGYDMTLI' A
#
# COMPACT_ATOMS: atom_id res chain seq x y z
N MET A 1 -10.62 -1.02 22.88
CA MET A 1 -10.74 -2.48 22.61
C MET A 1 -12.19 -2.90 22.40
N GLU A 2 -13.11 -2.37 23.20
CA GLU A 2 -14.55 -2.72 23.20
C GLU A 2 -15.20 -2.89 21.81
N ARG A 3 -14.91 -1.98 20.86
CA ARG A 3 -15.45 -2.09 19.49
C ARG A 3 -14.86 -3.25 18.67
N ILE A 4 -13.54 -3.45 18.70
CA ILE A 4 -12.84 -4.46 17.86
C ILE A 4 -13.02 -5.87 18.41
N CYS A 5 -13.21 -6.00 19.73
CA CYS A 5 -13.41 -7.29 20.40
C CYS A 5 -14.89 -7.72 20.48
N ASN A 6 -15.84 -6.93 19.96
CA ASN A 6 -17.25 -7.30 19.94
C ASN A 6 -17.51 -8.44 18.96
N GLU A 7 -18.34 -9.42 19.33
CA GLU A 7 -18.68 -10.58 18.46
C GLU A 7 -19.28 -10.18 17.11
N LYS A 8 -19.98 -9.05 17.04
CA LYS A 8 -20.61 -8.52 15.81
C LYS A 8 -19.78 -7.43 15.15
N TYR A 9 -18.48 -7.35 15.43
CA TYR A 9 -17.61 -6.34 14.88
C TYR A 9 -17.52 -6.44 13.34
N ILE A 10 -17.77 -5.30 12.67
CA ILE A 10 -17.51 -5.11 11.24
C ILE A 10 -16.46 -3.99 11.10
N PRO A 11 -15.33 -4.23 10.41
CA PRO A 11 -14.31 -3.21 10.21
C PRO A 11 -14.83 -1.98 9.50
N SER A 12 -14.54 -0.81 10.05
CA SER A 12 -14.74 0.46 9.34
C SER A 12 -13.64 0.66 8.30
N PRO A 13 -13.82 1.53 7.29
CA PRO A 13 -12.76 1.88 6.36
C PRO A 13 -11.47 2.36 7.06
N THR A 14 -11.61 3.11 8.16
CA THR A 14 -10.47 3.57 8.98
C THR A 14 -9.71 2.40 9.62
N ASP A 15 -10.40 1.33 10.02
CA ASP A 15 -9.76 0.13 10.56
C ASP A 15 -8.98 -0.60 9.49
N VAL A 16 -9.57 -0.72 8.29
CA VAL A 16 -8.91 -1.34 7.13
C VAL A 16 -7.65 -0.55 6.75
N LEU A 17 -7.72 0.79 6.72
CA LEU A 17 -6.58 1.65 6.42
C LEU A 17 -5.46 1.56 7.46
N ARG A 18 -5.80 1.30 8.73
CA ARG A 18 -4.82 1.16 9.83
C ARG A 18 -4.30 -0.27 10.01
N ALA A 19 -4.93 -1.25 9.38
CA ALA A 19 -4.50 -2.63 9.44
C ALA A 19 -3.16 -2.80 8.71
N ARG A 20 -2.15 -3.28 9.43
CA ARG A 20 -0.83 -3.56 8.83
C ARG A 20 -0.86 -4.90 8.10
N VAL A 21 -1.25 -4.87 6.83
CA VAL A 21 -1.18 -6.02 5.92
C VAL A 21 0.04 -5.85 5.01
N ARG A 22 0.86 -6.89 4.87
CA ARG A 22 2.03 -6.84 3.98
C ARG A 22 1.57 -7.06 2.54
N THR A 23 1.86 -6.11 1.65
CA THR A 23 1.72 -6.32 0.20
C THR A 23 2.76 -7.33 -0.27
N ASN A 24 2.28 -8.46 -0.77
CA ASN A 24 3.10 -9.48 -1.41
C ASN A 24 2.80 -9.48 -2.91
N GLY A 25 3.80 -9.21 -3.75
CA GLY A 25 3.60 -9.09 -5.19
C GLY A 25 3.28 -7.68 -5.65
N ILE A 26 2.53 -7.61 -6.76
CA ILE A 26 2.14 -6.39 -7.47
C ILE A 26 0.61 -6.36 -7.46
N ILE A 27 0.03 -5.28 -6.96
CA ILE A 27 -1.41 -5.04 -6.97
C ILE A 27 -1.66 -3.87 -7.91
N GLU A 28 -2.55 -4.06 -8.87
CA GLU A 28 -2.96 -3.01 -9.79
C GLU A 28 -4.37 -2.52 -9.43
N THR A 29 -4.57 -1.20 -9.46
CA THR A 29 -5.87 -0.58 -9.24
C THR A 29 -6.11 0.49 -10.28
N HIS A 30 -7.31 0.46 -10.87
CA HIS A 30 -7.74 1.43 -11.87
C HIS A 30 -8.76 2.37 -11.26
N PHE A 31 -8.55 3.67 -11.40
CA PHE A 31 -9.53 4.67 -10.99
C PHE A 31 -9.51 5.89 -11.90
N LYS A 32 -10.67 6.53 -12.03
CA LYS A 32 -10.83 7.76 -12.81
C LYS A 32 -10.69 8.96 -11.87
N MET A 33 -9.86 9.92 -12.24
CA MET A 33 -9.70 11.21 -11.57
C MET A 33 -9.94 12.32 -12.60
N ASN A 34 -11.05 13.03 -12.48
CA ASN A 34 -11.57 13.93 -13.51
C ASN A 34 -11.66 13.19 -14.85
N ASP A 35 -11.05 13.68 -15.93
CA ASP A 35 -11.04 13.02 -17.24
C ASP A 35 -9.83 12.12 -17.49
N VAL A 36 -9.03 11.85 -16.45
CA VAL A 36 -7.84 10.99 -16.53
C VAL A 36 -8.13 9.64 -15.88
N VAL A 37 -7.86 8.55 -16.60
CA VAL A 37 -7.84 7.20 -16.02
C VAL A 37 -6.42 6.93 -15.51
N ILE A 38 -6.31 6.56 -14.24
CA ILE A 38 -5.06 6.25 -13.56
C ILE A 38 -5.02 4.74 -13.31
N SER A 39 -3.97 4.09 -13.80
CA SER A 39 -3.56 2.74 -13.43
C SER A 39 -2.46 2.84 -12.39
N MET A 40 -2.78 2.52 -11.13
CA MET A 40 -1.85 2.57 -10.00
C MET A 40 -1.35 1.17 -9.66
N PHE A 41 -0.03 1.03 -9.55
CA PHE A 41 0.63 -0.21 -9.16
C PHE A 41 1.21 -0.06 -7.74
N ASP A 42 0.71 -0.85 -6.80
CA ASP A 42 1.31 -1.02 -5.47
C ASP A 42 2.20 -2.27 -5.47
N VAL A 43 3.49 -2.06 -5.22
CA VAL A 43 4.50 -3.13 -5.21
C VAL A 43 5.11 -3.19 -3.83
N GLY A 44 5.20 -4.40 -3.26
CA GLY A 44 5.84 -4.60 -1.96
C GLY A 44 7.22 -3.92 -1.86
N GLY A 45 7.38 -3.03 -0.89
CA GLY A 45 8.63 -2.28 -0.67
C GLY A 45 9.71 -3.02 0.14
N GLN A 46 9.37 -4.19 0.70
CA GLN A 46 10.31 -5.01 1.47
C GLN A 46 11.46 -5.50 0.58
N ARG A 47 12.65 -5.66 1.16
CA ARG A 47 13.88 -6.04 0.42
C ARG A 47 13.68 -7.26 -0.49
N SER A 48 12.96 -8.29 -0.03
CA SER A 48 12.67 -9.50 -0.80
C SER A 48 11.74 -9.28 -2.01
N GLN A 49 10.90 -8.24 -1.97
CA GLN A 49 9.92 -7.92 -3.01
C GLN A 49 10.48 -6.96 -4.07
N ARG A 50 11.55 -6.20 -3.79
CA ARG A 50 12.10 -5.16 -4.69
C ARG A 50 12.48 -5.66 -6.07
N ARG A 51 12.90 -6.92 -6.22
CA ARG A 51 13.18 -7.52 -7.53
C ARG A 51 11.97 -7.51 -8.46
N LYS A 52 10.75 -7.45 -7.93
CA LYS A 52 9.51 -7.43 -8.71
C LYS A 52 9.20 -6.08 -9.35
N TRP A 53 9.84 -5.00 -8.89
CA TRP A 53 9.59 -3.65 -9.41
C TRP A 53 9.84 -3.57 -10.91
N ILE A 54 10.86 -4.28 -11.42
CA ILE A 54 11.17 -4.26 -12.86
C ILE A 54 10.01 -4.72 -13.76
N TYR A 55 9.05 -5.51 -13.23
CA TYR A 55 7.91 -6.01 -14.01
C TYR A 55 6.76 -5.01 -14.17
N CYS A 56 6.77 -3.88 -13.45
CA CYS A 56 5.72 -2.87 -13.52
C CYS A 56 6.27 -1.47 -13.85
N PHE A 57 7.52 -1.38 -14.29
CA PHE A 57 8.19 -0.12 -14.62
C PHE A 57 8.14 0.23 -16.13
N ASP A 58 7.43 -0.57 -16.94
CA ASP A 58 7.22 -0.26 -18.34
C ASP A 58 6.13 0.82 -18.51
N ASP A 59 6.42 1.86 -19.29
CA ASP A 59 5.55 3.02 -19.55
C ASP A 59 4.99 3.75 -18.30
N VAL A 60 5.76 3.79 -17.20
CA VAL A 60 5.35 4.53 -15.98
C VAL A 60 5.50 6.03 -16.18
N ARG A 61 4.39 6.77 -16.05
CA ARG A 61 4.38 8.24 -16.17
C ARG A 61 4.93 8.97 -14.95
N ALA A 62 4.77 8.39 -13.75
CA ALA A 62 5.22 9.00 -12.50
C ALA A 62 5.47 7.94 -11.43
N VAL A 63 6.44 8.20 -10.55
CA VAL A 63 6.75 7.35 -9.39
C VAL A 63 6.43 8.11 -8.11
N LEU A 64 5.57 7.53 -7.27
CA LEU A 64 5.30 8.04 -5.92
C LEU A 64 6.20 7.33 -4.90
N PHE A 65 7.27 8.00 -4.49
CA PHE A 65 8.18 7.47 -3.48
C PHE A 65 7.74 7.89 -2.08
N VAL A 66 7.30 6.93 -1.26
CA VAL A 66 6.77 7.18 0.09
C VAL A 66 7.82 6.90 1.15
N VAL A 67 8.04 7.84 2.07
CA VAL A 67 8.98 7.72 3.19
C VAL A 67 8.26 8.00 4.51
N SER A 68 8.51 7.18 5.53
CA SER A 68 8.03 7.43 6.88
C SER A 68 8.96 8.39 7.61
N LEU A 69 8.51 9.62 7.86
CA LEU A 69 9.27 10.60 8.65
C LEU A 69 9.33 10.24 10.13
N SER A 70 8.32 9.54 10.64
CA SER A 70 8.26 9.10 12.05
C SER A 70 9.17 7.91 12.36
N GLY A 71 9.81 7.31 11.35
CA GLY A 71 10.73 6.18 11.54
C GLY A 71 12.18 6.58 11.76
N TYR A 72 12.47 7.84 12.11
CA TYR A 72 13.84 8.37 12.21
C TYR A 72 14.70 7.68 13.28
N ASP A 73 14.06 7.16 14.33
CA ASP A 73 14.67 6.46 15.46
C ASP A 73 14.45 4.93 15.40
N MET A 74 13.94 4.42 14.28
CA MET A 74 13.69 3.00 14.08
C MET A 74 14.76 2.35 13.20
N THR A 75 15.05 1.08 13.48
CA THR A 75 15.88 0.25 12.59
C THR A 75 15.01 -0.58 11.64
N LEU A 76 15.59 -0.96 10.50
CA LEU A 76 14.97 -1.97 9.65
C LEU A 76 15.00 -3.31 10.38
N ILE A 77 13.82 -3.86 10.67
CA ILE A 77 13.64 -5.23 11.19
C ILE A 77 13.62 -6.22 10.03
#